data_AF-A0A3N5UL31-F1
#
_entry.id   AF-A0A3N5UL31-F1
#
_cell.length_a   1.000
_cell.length_b   1.000
_cell.length_c   1.000
_cell.angle_alpha   90.00
_cell.angle_beta   90.00
_cell.angle_gamma   90.00
#
_symmetry.space_group_name_H-M   'P 1'
#
loop_
_entity.id
_entity.type
_entity.pdbx_description
1 polymer ?
#
loop_
_entity_poly.entity_id
_entity_poly.type
_entity_poly.pdbx_seq_one_letter_code
_entity_poly.pdbx_strand_id
1 'polypeptide(L)'
;MQKVLDRVTQALTPHYTAIARQARQAPVNYIDETPWYCLNALEWLWVMANEGVAFYMIHTRRSKEAFTALIDDWAGLLVSDGYGVYRSWVEARQTCLGL
;
A
#
# COMPACT_ATOMS: atom_id res chain seq x y z
N MET A 1 -22.08 -16.71 9.76
CA MET A 1 -21.23 -15.52 9.51
C MET A 1 -20.09 -15.84 8.54
N GLN A 2 -19.27 -16.87 8.77
CA GLN A 2 -18.13 -17.20 7.89
C GLN A 2 -18.49 -17.30 6.39
N LYS A 3 -19.54 -18.07 6.03
CA LYS A 3 -20.00 -18.21 4.63
C LYS A 3 -20.38 -16.90 3.94
N VAL A 4 -20.79 -15.87 4.69
CA VAL A 4 -21.12 -14.55 4.11
C VAL A 4 -19.84 -13.77 3.84
N LEU A 5 -18.89 -13.80 4.77
CA LEU A 5 -17.56 -13.21 4.60
C LEU A 5 -16.83 -13.84 3.41
N ASP A 6 -16.88 -15.16 3.27
CA ASP A 6 -16.21 -15.87 2.17
C ASP A 6 -16.76 -15.45 0.80
N ARG A 7 -18.08 -15.30 0.68
CA ARG A 7 -18.73 -14.85 -0.56
C ARG A 7 -18.39 -13.41 -0.93
N VAL A 8 -18.42 -12.52 0.07
CA VAL A 8 -18.05 -11.11 -0.13
C VAL A 8 -16.58 -11.00 -0.53
N THR A 9 -15.70 -11.76 0.14
CA THR A 9 -14.28 -11.83 -0.19
C THR A 9 -14.10 -12.30 -1.63
N GLN A 10 -14.71 -13.42 -2.01
CA GLN A 10 -14.63 -13.95 -3.38
C GLN A 10 -15.11 -12.95 -4.44
N ALA A 11 -16.16 -12.19 -4.15
CA ALA A 11 -16.67 -11.17 -5.06
C ALA A 11 -15.75 -9.95 -5.18
N LEU A 12 -15.08 -9.55 -4.09
CA LEU A 12 -14.21 -8.36 -4.06
C LEU A 12 -12.78 -8.64 -4.53
N THR A 13 -12.26 -9.85 -4.32
CA THR A 13 -10.91 -10.26 -4.74
C THR A 13 -10.53 -9.86 -6.17
N PRO A 14 -11.34 -10.12 -7.22
CA PRO A 14 -10.95 -9.75 -8.58
C PRO A 14 -10.79 -8.23 -8.77
N HIS A 15 -11.63 -7.42 -8.11
CA HIS A 15 -11.54 -5.96 -8.17
C HIS A 15 -10.34 -5.45 -7.38
N TYR A 16 -10.10 -6.01 -6.20
CA TYR A 16 -8.94 -5.69 -5.38
C TYR A 16 -7.63 -5.97 -6.14
N THR A 17 -7.51 -7.14 -6.77
CA THR A 17 -6.35 -7.50 -7.60
C THR A 17 -6.22 -6.61 -8.84
N ALA A 18 -7.34 -6.22 -9.47
CA ALA A 18 -7.31 -5.31 -10.61
C ALA A 18 -6.79 -3.91 -10.23
N ILE A 19 -7.23 -3.38 -9.09
CA ILE A 19 -6.76 -2.11 -8.53
C ILE A 19 -5.27 -2.21 -8.19
N ALA A 20 -4.83 -3.29 -7.53
CA ALA A 20 -3.42 -3.53 -7.23
C ALA A 20 -2.56 -3.53 -8.50
N ARG A 21 -3.02 -4.22 -9.55
CA ARG A 21 -2.34 -4.23 -10.85
C ARG A 21 -2.26 -2.84 -11.47
N GLN A 22 -3.36 -2.08 -11.44
CA GLN A 22 -3.39 -0.73 -12.00
C GLN A 22 -2.47 0.23 -11.22
N ALA A 23 -2.43 0.12 -9.90
CA ALA A 23 -1.52 0.90 -9.06
C ALA A 23 -0.07 0.63 -9.43
N ARG A 24 0.30 -0.65 -9.61
CA ARG A 24 1.66 -1.09 -9.95
C ARG A 24 2.03 -0.91 -11.43
N GLN A 25 1.11 -0.45 -12.28
CA GLN A 25 1.40 -0.06 -13.65
C GLN A 25 1.63 1.46 -13.77
N ALA A 26 1.28 2.23 -12.73
CA ALA A 26 1.46 3.67 -12.74
C ALA A 26 2.96 4.03 -12.67
N PRO A 27 3.42 5.03 -13.45
CA PRO A 27 4.81 5.47 -13.42
C PRO A 27 5.16 6.20 -12.12
N VAL A 28 4.16 6.77 -11.43
CA VAL A 28 4.32 7.52 -10.18
C VAL A 28 3.32 6.98 -9.17
N ASN A 29 3.77 6.71 -7.96
CA ASN A 29 2.88 6.42 -6.83
C ASN A 29 3.31 7.18 -5.58
N TYR A 30 2.30 7.61 -4.83
CA TYR A 30 2.38 8.18 -3.50
C TYR A 30 2.20 7.05 -2.50
N ILE A 31 3.19 6.82 -1.64
CA ILE A 31 3.14 5.77 -0.62
C ILE A 31 3.19 6.40 0.76
N ASP A 32 2.29 5.94 1.62
CA ASP A 32 2.17 6.39 3.00
C ASP A 32 1.70 5.26 3.92
N GLU A 33 1.93 5.43 5.21
CA GLU A 33 1.50 4.50 6.24
C GLU A 33 0.91 5.21 7.46
N THR A 34 -0.29 4.78 7.85
CA THR A 34 -1.02 5.35 8.99
C THR A 34 -1.32 4.28 10.04
N PRO A 35 -1.14 4.57 11.34
CA PRO A 35 -1.61 3.70 12.41
C PRO A 35 -3.09 3.34 12.27
N TRP A 36 -3.43 2.06 12.37
CA TRP A 36 -4.79 1.55 12.32
C TRP A 36 -5.08 0.66 13.53
N TYR A 37 -6.02 1.06 14.40
CA TYR A 37 -6.35 0.30 15.60
C TYR A 37 -7.52 -0.65 15.34
N CYS A 38 -7.26 -1.95 15.38
CA CYS A 38 -8.27 -3.00 15.27
C CYS A 38 -8.37 -3.74 16.61
N LEU A 39 -9.51 -3.65 17.29
CA LEU A 39 -9.76 -4.38 18.56
C LEU A 39 -8.61 -4.23 19.58
N ASN A 40 -8.14 -2.99 19.79
CA ASN A 40 -7.01 -2.63 20.65
C ASN A 40 -5.62 -3.15 20.22
N ALA A 41 -5.50 -3.79 19.06
CA ALA A 41 -4.21 -4.07 18.43
C ALA A 41 -3.84 -2.95 17.46
N LEU A 42 -2.59 -2.47 17.55
CA LEU A 42 -2.03 -1.53 16.59
C LEU A 42 -1.59 -2.29 15.34
N GLU A 43 -2.29 -2.04 14.24
CA GLU A 43 -1.95 -2.43 12.89
C GLU A 43 -1.47 -1.20 12.11
N TRP A 44 -0.96 -1.42 10.90
CA TRP A 44 -0.53 -0.36 9.99
C TRP A 44 -1.28 -0.48 8.68
N LEU A 45 -1.97 0.59 8.31
CA LEU A 45 -2.56 0.75 6.99
C LEU A 45 -1.48 1.31 6.06
N TRP A 46 -1.12 0.53 5.05
CA TRP A 46 -0.20 0.91 3.99
C TRP A 46 -0.99 1.26 2.75
N VAL A 47 -0.70 2.42 2.16
CA VAL A 47 -1.42 2.92 0.98
C VAL A 47 -0.43 3.19 -0.15
N MET A 48 -0.79 2.76 -1.35
CA MET A 48 -0.17 3.13 -2.62
C MET A 48 -1.24 3.82 -3.47
N ALA A 49 -1.10 5.11 -3.71
CA ALA A 49 -2.05 5.92 -4.44
C ALA A 49 -1.43 6.59 -5.65
N ASN A 50 -2.24 6.81 -6.68
CA ASN A 50 -1.93 7.67 -7.83
C ASN A 50 -3.22 8.39 -8.27
N GLU A 51 -3.17 9.10 -9.39
CA GLU A 51 -4.31 9.88 -9.90
C GLU A 51 -5.54 9.04 -10.25
N GLY A 52 -5.37 7.75 -10.54
CA GLY A 52 -6.44 6.86 -10.97
C GLY A 52 -6.96 5.92 -9.88
N VAL A 53 -6.07 5.43 -9.00
CA VAL A 53 -6.42 4.42 -7.99
C VAL A 53 -5.71 4.66 -6.66
N ALA A 54 -6.39 4.22 -5.59
CA ALA A 54 -5.81 4.06 -4.26
C ALA A 54 -5.88 2.59 -3.88
N PHE A 55 -4.73 1.95 -3.76
CA PHE A 55 -4.57 0.58 -3.29
C PHE A 55 -4.08 0.60 -1.85
N TYR A 56 -4.63 -0.25 -0.99
CA TYR A 56 -4.21 -0.32 0.41
C TYR A 56 -4.12 -1.75 0.91
N MET A 57 -3.32 -1.93 1.95
CA MET A 57 -3.11 -3.18 2.66
C MET A 57 -3.02 -2.90 4.16
N ILE A 58 -3.57 -3.78 4.99
CA ILE A 58 -3.37 -3.75 6.45
C ILE A 58 -2.29 -4.76 6.79
N HIS A 59 -1.31 -4.34 7.59
CA HIS A 59 -0.21 -5.19 8.03
C HIS A 59 0.08 -4.97 9.52
N THR A 60 0.42 -6.03 10.24
CA THR A 60 0.68 -6.02 11.70
C THR A 60 1.89 -5.19 12.12
N ARG A 61 2.75 -4.83 11.17
CA ARG A 61 4.04 -4.18 11.43
C ARG A 61 4.32 -3.07 10.43
N ARG A 62 4.91 -1.96 10.91
CA ARG A 62 5.53 -0.92 10.10
C ARG A 62 6.94 -1.33 9.65
N SER A 63 7.02 -2.31 8.75
CA SER A 63 8.29 -2.94 8.36
C SER A 63 8.59 -2.82 6.87
N LYS A 64 9.86 -3.08 6.50
CA LYS A 64 10.28 -3.22 5.11
C LYS A 64 9.54 -4.35 4.40
N GLU A 65 9.21 -5.43 5.12
CA GLU A 65 8.43 -6.55 4.60
C GLU A 65 7.02 -6.11 4.16
N ALA A 66 6.35 -5.28 4.97
CA ALA A 66 5.06 -4.70 4.63
C ALA A 66 5.18 -3.80 3.39
N PHE A 67 6.23 -2.96 3.34
CA PHE A 67 6.50 -2.15 2.17
C PHE A 67 6.71 -3.00 0.91
N THR A 68 7.55 -4.04 0.97
CA THR A 68 7.79 -4.98 -0.14
C THR A 68 6.51 -5.67 -0.61
N ALA A 69 5.64 -6.10 0.31
CA ALA A 69 4.35 -6.70 -0.04
C ALA A 69 3.38 -5.72 -0.73
N LEU A 70 3.46 -4.43 -0.41
CA LEU A 70 2.65 -3.39 -1.05
C LEU A 70 3.10 -3.17 -2.50
N ILE A 71 4.40 -2.90 -2.68
CA ILE A 71 5.01 -2.55 -3.97
C ILE A 71 5.06 -3.75 -4.92
N ASP A 72 5.30 -4.96 -4.41
CA ASP A 72 5.51 -6.17 -5.22
C ASP A 72 6.61 -5.90 -6.29
N ASP A 73 6.34 -6.21 -7.55
CA ASP A 73 7.26 -5.97 -8.68
C ASP A 73 7.17 -4.55 -9.28
N TRP A 74 6.50 -3.59 -8.62
CA TRP A 74 6.43 -2.22 -9.12
C TRP A 74 7.83 -1.58 -9.14
N ALA A 75 8.12 -0.85 -10.21
CA ALA A 75 9.32 -0.03 -10.35
C ALA A 75 8.92 1.30 -11.01
N GLY A 76 9.03 2.39 -10.25
CA GLY A 76 8.55 3.71 -10.66
C GLY A 76 9.02 4.81 -9.72
N LEU A 77 8.49 6.02 -9.92
CA LEU A 77 8.78 7.16 -9.06
C LEU A 77 8.01 7.01 -7.75
N LEU A 78 8.75 6.83 -6.66
CA LEU A 78 8.22 6.79 -5.30
C LEU A 78 8.13 8.21 -4.74
N VAL A 79 6.91 8.65 -4.41
CA VAL A 79 6.68 9.86 -3.64
C VAL A 79 6.27 9.46 -2.22
N SER A 80 7.07 9.81 -1.22
CA SER A 80 6.79 9.44 0.17
C SER A 80 7.33 10.48 1.13
N ASP A 81 6.98 10.35 2.41
CA ASP A 81 7.66 11.08 3.47
C ASP A 81 9.12 10.59 3.64
N GLY A 82 9.87 11.25 4.53
CA GLY A 82 11.28 10.93 4.80
C GLY A 82 11.52 9.62 5.56
N TYR A 83 10.52 8.74 5.72
CA TYR A 83 10.66 7.54 6.54
C TYR A 83 11.75 6.58 6.02
N GLY A 84 12.46 5.97 6.97
CA GLY A 84 13.68 5.22 6.70
C GLY A 84 13.50 3.97 5.84
N VAL A 85 12.30 3.39 5.82
CA VAL A 85 11.98 2.20 5.01
C VAL A 85 12.06 2.52 3.51
N TYR A 86 11.66 3.73 3.10
CA TYR A 86 11.71 4.19 1.72
C TYR A 86 13.13 4.41 1.19
N ARG A 87 14.15 4.49 2.06
CA ARG A 87 15.56 4.57 1.61
C ARG A 87 16.05 3.29 0.95
N SER A 88 15.33 2.18 1.15
CA SER A 88 15.66 0.93 0.47
C SER A 88 15.15 0.84 -0.97
N TRP A 89 14.42 1.85 -1.43
CA TRP A 89 13.99 2.00 -2.81
C TRP A 89 15.17 2.39 -3.69
N VAL A 90 15.40 1.61 -4.75
CA VAL A 90 16.55 1.77 -5.65
C VAL A 90 16.27 2.68 -6.84
N GLU A 91 15.00 2.90 -7.17
CA GLU A 91 14.58 3.75 -8.29
C GLU A 91 14.46 5.23 -7.87
N ALA A 92 13.94 6.07 -8.78
CA ALA A 92 13.72 7.48 -8.52
C ALA A 92 12.78 7.69 -7.32
N ARG A 93 13.16 8.61 -6.43
CA ARG A 93 12.41 8.96 -5.22
C ARG A 93 12.27 10.47 -5.09
N GLN A 94 11.06 10.93 -4.79
CA GLN A 94 10.75 12.30 -4.41
C GLN A 94 10.21 12.33 -2.99
N THR A 95 10.65 13.29 -2.19
CA THR A 95 10.07 13.50 -0.86
C THR A 95 8.83 14.39 -0.99
N CYS A 96 7.76 14.05 -0.27
CA CYS A 96 6.60 14.94 -0.14
C CYS A 96 7.06 16.34 0.29
N LEU A 97 6.43 17.39 -0.24
CA LEU A 97 6.70 18.76 0.16
C LEU A 97 6.31 18.93 1.63
N GLY A 98 7.29 18.84 2.52
CA GLY A 98 7.11 19.18 3.93
C GLY A 98 6.98 20.69 4.08
N LEU A 99 6.02 21.12 4.89
CA LEU A 99 5.97 22.48 5.46
C LEU A 99 7.14 22.69 6.42
#